data_AF-A0A497I6T9-F1
#
_entry.id   AF-A0A497I6T9-F1
#
_cell.length_a   1.000
_cell.length_b   1.000
_cell.length_c   1.000
_cell.angle_alpha   90.00
_cell.angle_beta   90.00
_cell.angle_gamma   90.00
#
_symmetry.space_group_name_H-M   'P 1'
#
loop_
_entity.id
_entity.type
_entity.pdbx_description
1 polymer ?
#
loop_
_entity_poly.entity_id
_entity_poly.type
_entity_poly.pdbx_seq_one_letter_code
_entity_poly.pdbx_strand_id
1 'polypeptide(L)'
;MKEREIIIKKLEKLGRDIIDALEEMKNPSIRVPIRNRSNVWYDEQKKMILLGDKKLDRYFLNSATARSFMQTLLVAEKIKKLLIENKTISTRQMFYLNRHEIPGLKESAVDNQKETDSVIEDLEVVLDALREKLNLIPTPNGVLAGDIQVEDTTTGDVLDYSKMGAAGGAIPAKVEPDVFKFKRVKAKYVLVVEKFATWNLLNEYRFWKE
;
A
#
# COMPACT_ATOMS: atom_id res chain seq x y z
N MET A 1 -14.20 11.74 -2.38
CA MET A 1 -14.44 12.01 -3.82
C MET A 1 -13.32 12.84 -4.45
N LYS A 2 -12.97 14.03 -3.92
CA LYS A 2 -11.89 14.88 -4.47
C LYS A 2 -10.53 14.18 -4.59
N GLU A 3 -10.10 13.44 -3.58
CA GLU A 3 -8.80 12.75 -3.59
C GLU A 3 -8.71 11.64 -4.64
N ARG A 4 -9.75 10.81 -4.75
CA ARG A 4 -9.85 9.76 -5.78
C ARG A 4 -9.77 10.34 -7.19
N GLU A 5 -10.47 11.44 -7.46
CA GLU A 5 -10.40 12.14 -8.75
C GLU A 5 -9.00 12.71 -9.03
N ILE A 6 -8.30 13.21 -8.01
CA ILE A 6 -6.91 13.66 -8.13
C ILE A 6 -6.00 12.50 -8.52
N ILE A 7 -6.13 11.33 -7.87
CA ILE A 7 -5.33 10.13 -8.18
C ILE A 7 -5.59 9.67 -9.61
N ILE A 8 -6.86 9.61 -10.05
CA ILE A 8 -7.22 9.27 -11.43
C ILE A 8 -6.56 10.24 -12.41
N LYS A 9 -6.60 11.55 -12.14
CA LYS A 9 -5.94 12.56 -12.99
C LYS A 9 -4.42 12.39 -13.02
N LYS A 10 -3.79 12.02 -11.90
CA LYS A 10 -2.34 11.72 -11.83
C LYS A 10 -1.99 10.49 -12.68
N LEU A 11 -2.79 9.42 -12.61
CA LEU A 11 -2.65 8.22 -13.46
C LEU A 11 -2.82 8.54 -14.94
N GLU A 12 -3.81 9.38 -15.28
CA GLU A 12 -4.01 9.84 -16.66
C GLU A 12 -2.86 10.70 -17.16
N LYS A 13 -2.31 11.55 -16.30
CA LYS A 13 -1.12 12.34 -16.63
C LYS A 13 0.07 11.42 -16.90
N LEU A 14 0.31 10.42 -16.05
CA LEU A 14 1.37 9.44 -16.28
C LEU A 14 1.24 8.76 -17.66
N GLY A 15 0.02 8.37 -18.05
CA GLY A 15 -0.24 7.82 -19.37
C GLY A 15 -0.02 8.81 -20.51
N ARG A 16 -0.48 10.06 -20.35
CA ARG A 16 -0.26 11.14 -21.34
C ARG A 16 1.23 11.44 -21.54
N ASP A 17 1.98 11.60 -20.46
CA ASP A 17 3.43 11.88 -20.51
C ASP A 17 4.19 10.78 -21.32
N ILE A 18 3.71 9.54 -21.28
CA ILE A 18 4.28 8.42 -22.06
C ILE A 18 3.85 8.48 -23.53
N ILE A 19 2.58 8.79 -23.81
CA ILE A 19 2.08 8.96 -25.18
C ILE A 19 2.81 10.12 -25.87
N ASP A 20 2.91 11.26 -25.22
CA ASP A 20 3.59 12.46 -25.74
C ASP A 20 5.06 12.15 -26.09
N ALA A 21 5.77 11.42 -25.22
CA ALA A 21 7.13 10.98 -25.50
C ALA A 21 7.23 10.07 -26.73
N LEU A 22 6.26 9.16 -26.92
CA LEU A 22 6.21 8.28 -28.08
C LEU A 22 5.89 9.03 -29.38
N GLU A 23 4.96 9.99 -29.34
CA GLU A 23 4.62 10.85 -30.48
C GLU A 23 5.80 11.73 -30.90
N GLU A 24 6.61 12.17 -29.93
CA GLU A 24 7.87 12.87 -30.17
C GLU A 24 9.04 11.96 -30.58
N MET A 25 8.81 10.65 -30.76
CA MET A 25 9.83 9.64 -31.09
C MET A 25 10.97 9.57 -30.05
N LYS A 26 10.68 9.90 -28.79
CA LYS A 26 11.60 9.78 -27.65
C LYS A 26 11.37 8.47 -26.91
N ASN A 27 12.41 7.97 -26.24
CA ASN A 27 12.29 6.80 -25.37
C ASN A 27 11.51 7.18 -24.10
N PRO A 28 10.28 6.68 -23.89
CA PRO A 28 9.50 7.05 -22.72
C PRO A 28 10.14 6.47 -21.45
N SER A 29 9.93 7.17 -20.34
CA SER A 29 10.44 6.75 -19.04
C SER A 29 9.47 7.06 -17.92
N ILE A 30 9.52 6.26 -16.86
CA ILE A 30 8.81 6.51 -15.60
C ILE A 30 9.84 6.80 -14.53
N ARG A 31 9.74 7.98 -13.92
CA ARG A 31 10.62 8.42 -12.84
C ARG A 31 10.14 7.84 -11.51
N VAL A 32 10.88 6.88 -10.95
CA VAL A 32 10.56 6.22 -9.68
C VAL A 32 11.61 6.56 -8.61
N PRO A 33 11.23 6.63 -7.32
CA PRO A 33 12.22 6.84 -6.26
C PRO A 33 13.16 5.64 -6.10
N ILE A 34 14.40 5.89 -5.68
CA ILE A 34 15.30 4.82 -5.26
C ILE A 34 14.95 4.43 -3.82
N ARG A 35 14.56 3.16 -3.59
CA ARG A 35 14.10 2.66 -2.26
C ARG A 35 15.11 1.75 -1.57
N ASN A 36 16.40 1.99 -1.80
CA ASN A 36 17.49 1.23 -1.17
C ASN A 36 18.20 2.07 -0.08
N ARG A 37 19.11 1.44 0.67
CA ARG A 37 19.85 2.07 1.78
C ARG A 37 20.59 3.36 1.40
N SER A 38 20.92 3.56 0.12
CA SER A 38 21.64 4.76 -0.35
C SER A 38 20.76 6.01 -0.50
N ASN A 39 19.44 5.85 -0.34
CA ASN A 39 18.44 6.91 -0.47
C ASN A 39 17.43 6.92 0.69
N VAL A 40 17.86 6.51 1.88
CA VAL A 40 17.06 6.65 3.11
C VAL A 40 17.93 7.26 4.20
N TRP A 41 17.31 8.00 5.11
CA TRP A 41 17.98 8.61 6.25
C TRP A 41 17.06 8.62 7.48
N TYR A 42 17.64 8.66 8.67
CA TYR A 42 16.89 8.70 9.91
C TYR A 42 16.66 10.15 10.34
N ASP A 43 15.40 10.56 10.43
CA ASP A 43 15.00 11.86 10.97
C ASP A 43 14.88 11.75 12.49
N GLU A 44 15.81 12.35 13.23
CA GLU A 44 15.84 12.30 14.70
C GLU A 44 14.64 13.01 15.35
N GLN A 45 14.10 14.05 14.72
CA GLN A 45 12.97 14.81 15.26
C GLN A 45 11.68 14.00 15.12
N LYS A 46 11.46 13.42 13.94
CA LYS A 46 10.29 12.57 13.67
C LYS A 46 10.47 11.15 14.19
N LYS A 47 11.70 10.76 14.54
CA LYS A 47 12.11 9.40 14.93
C LYS A 47 11.73 8.35 13.88
N MET A 48 11.84 8.71 12.60
CA MET A 48 11.40 7.89 11.48
C MET A 48 12.46 7.83 10.39
N ILE A 49 12.51 6.69 9.69
CA ILE A 49 13.30 6.59 8.46
C ILE A 49 12.51 7.25 7.33
N LEU A 50 13.11 8.24 6.69
CA LEU A 50 12.53 8.96 5.57
C LEU A 50 13.25 8.60 4.27
N LEU A 51 12.49 8.63 3.19
CA LEU A 51 12.99 8.47 1.83
C LEU A 51 13.67 9.76 1.38
N GLY A 52 14.84 9.63 0.74
CA GLY A 52 15.55 10.75 0.12
C GLY A 52 14.97 11.14 -1.24
N ASP A 53 15.58 12.12 -1.86
CA ASP A 53 15.14 12.75 -3.11
C ASP A 53 15.65 12.05 -4.37
N LYS A 54 16.54 11.06 -4.25
CA LYS A 54 17.10 10.38 -5.42
C LYS A 54 16.04 9.56 -6.15
N LYS A 55 15.94 9.78 -7.45
CA LYS A 55 15.03 9.08 -8.36
C LYS A 55 15.82 8.45 -9.50
N LEU A 56 15.27 7.40 -10.07
CA LEU A 56 15.79 6.73 -11.25
C LEU A 56 14.71 6.74 -12.34
N ASP A 57 15.13 6.93 -13.59
CA ASP A 57 14.24 6.86 -14.73
C ASP A 57 14.25 5.41 -15.27
N ARG A 58 13.09 4.75 -15.23
CA ARG A 58 12.89 3.44 -15.88
C ARG A 58 12.50 3.67 -17.31
N TYR A 59 13.41 3.38 -18.23
CA TYR A 59 13.18 3.56 -19.66
C TYR A 59 12.50 2.33 -20.27
N PHE A 60 11.66 2.56 -21.28
CA PHE A 60 11.03 1.50 -22.04
C PHE A 60 12.04 0.75 -22.93
N LEU A 61 12.83 1.46 -23.73
CA LEU A 61 13.87 0.86 -24.60
C LEU A 61 15.17 0.60 -23.83
N ASN A 62 15.08 -0.20 -22.75
CA ASN A 62 16.23 -0.66 -21.99
C ASN A 62 15.93 -2.05 -21.44
N SER A 63 16.75 -3.04 -21.79
CA SER A 63 16.54 -4.45 -21.41
C SER A 63 16.45 -4.68 -19.90
N ALA A 64 17.14 -3.86 -19.08
CA ALA A 64 17.10 -3.97 -17.63
C ALA A 64 15.79 -3.42 -17.01
N THR A 65 15.13 -2.46 -17.67
CA THR A 65 13.96 -1.76 -17.11
C THR A 65 12.67 -1.98 -17.90
N ALA A 66 12.71 -2.55 -19.10
CA ALA A 66 11.54 -2.76 -19.96
C ALA A 66 10.43 -3.56 -19.26
N ARG A 67 10.80 -4.65 -18.56
CA ARG A 67 9.85 -5.49 -17.81
C ARG A 67 9.16 -4.71 -16.69
N SER A 68 9.92 -4.00 -15.86
CA SER A 68 9.36 -3.22 -14.75
C SER A 68 8.57 -2.00 -15.24
N PHE A 69 8.94 -1.39 -16.36
CA PHE A 69 8.17 -0.34 -17.03
C PHE A 69 6.80 -0.86 -17.46
N MET A 70 6.75 -1.99 -18.18
CA MET A 70 5.50 -2.64 -18.59
C MET A 70 4.63 -2.99 -17.38
N GLN A 71 5.21 -3.62 -16.35
CA GLN A 71 4.50 -3.97 -15.12
C GLN A 71 3.90 -2.73 -14.44
N THR A 72 4.63 -1.61 -14.40
CA THR A 72 4.13 -0.34 -13.84
C THR A 72 2.88 0.14 -14.57
N LEU A 73 2.87 0.06 -15.91
CA LEU A 73 1.70 0.42 -16.71
C LEU A 73 0.51 -0.51 -16.48
N LEU A 74 0.73 -1.83 -16.42
CA LEU A 74 -0.32 -2.82 -16.17
C LEU A 74 -0.98 -2.63 -14.80
N VAL A 75 -0.18 -2.36 -13.76
CA VAL A 75 -0.72 -2.11 -12.41
C VAL A 75 -1.43 -0.75 -12.37
N ALA A 76 -0.87 0.29 -12.99
CA ALA A 76 -1.48 1.63 -13.04
C ALA A 76 -2.84 1.62 -13.76
N GLU A 77 -2.97 0.89 -14.86
CA GLU A 77 -4.23 0.72 -15.60
C GLU A 77 -5.31 0.06 -14.73
N LYS A 78 -4.96 -1.03 -14.04
CA LYS A 78 -5.87 -1.72 -13.12
C LYS A 78 -6.27 -0.86 -11.95
N ILE A 79 -5.34 -0.11 -11.35
CA ILE A 79 -5.66 0.83 -10.27
C ILE A 79 -6.64 1.89 -10.77
N LYS A 80 -6.41 2.48 -11.95
CA LYS A 80 -7.33 3.46 -12.54
C LYS A 80 -8.74 2.86 -12.67
N LYS A 81 -8.85 1.64 -13.20
CA LYS A 81 -10.13 0.93 -13.34
C LYS A 81 -10.82 0.69 -12.01
N LEU A 82 -10.09 0.22 -10.99
CA LEU A 82 -10.61 0.01 -9.63
C LEU A 82 -11.12 1.30 -9.00
N LEU A 83 -10.45 2.42 -9.22
CA LEU A 83 -10.88 3.73 -8.72
C LEU A 83 -12.16 4.21 -9.41
N ILE A 84 -12.29 4.01 -10.73
CA ILE A 84 -13.49 4.35 -11.50
C ILE A 84 -14.68 3.49 -11.07
N GLU A 85 -14.49 2.17 -10.98
CA GLU A 85 -15.54 1.22 -10.60
C GLU A 85 -15.83 1.22 -9.09
N ASN A 86 -15.06 1.98 -8.29
CA ASN A 86 -15.11 1.99 -6.84
C ASN A 86 -15.00 0.59 -6.21
N LYS A 87 -14.16 -0.28 -6.79
CA LYS A 87 -13.90 -1.63 -6.30
C LYS A 87 -12.58 -1.68 -5.55
N THR A 88 -12.57 -2.42 -4.43
CA THR A 88 -11.38 -2.68 -3.63
C THR A 88 -10.93 -4.12 -3.83
N ILE A 89 -9.64 -4.36 -4.01
CA ILE A 89 -9.05 -5.70 -4.08
C ILE A 89 -7.82 -5.81 -3.17
N SER A 90 -7.44 -7.03 -2.84
CA SER A 90 -6.18 -7.28 -2.14
C SER A 90 -4.97 -7.14 -3.05
N THR A 91 -3.80 -6.87 -2.48
CA THR A 91 -2.51 -6.89 -3.21
C THR A 91 -2.23 -8.26 -3.84
N ARG A 92 -2.70 -9.36 -3.24
CA ARG A 92 -2.64 -10.71 -3.82
C ARG A 92 -3.53 -10.86 -5.05
N GLN A 93 -4.76 -10.34 -5.00
CA GLN A 93 -5.63 -10.33 -6.18
C GLN A 93 -5.02 -9.48 -7.30
N MET A 94 -4.40 -8.34 -6.99
CA MET A 94 -3.67 -7.55 -7.99
C MET A 94 -2.56 -8.37 -8.66
N PHE A 95 -1.78 -9.15 -7.89
CA PHE A 95 -0.80 -10.07 -8.44
C PHE A 95 -1.44 -11.11 -9.39
N TYR A 96 -2.49 -11.81 -8.97
CA TYR A 96 -3.15 -12.80 -9.82
C TYR A 96 -3.72 -12.20 -11.11
N LEU A 97 -4.27 -10.99 -11.05
CA LEU A 97 -4.72 -10.28 -12.26
C LEU A 97 -3.56 -9.99 -13.22
N ASN A 98 -2.35 -9.75 -12.71
CA ASN A 98 -1.15 -9.47 -13.51
C ASN A 98 -0.33 -10.72 -13.88
N ARG A 99 -0.64 -11.89 -13.30
CA ARG A 99 -0.02 -13.18 -13.63
C ARG A 99 -0.69 -13.81 -14.85
N HIS A 100 -0.56 -13.16 -16.00
CA HIS A 100 -1.00 -13.67 -17.31
C HIS A 100 0.17 -13.70 -18.28
N GLU A 101 0.09 -14.55 -19.30
CA GLU A 101 1.08 -14.60 -20.37
C GLU A 101 1.05 -13.30 -21.18
N ILE A 102 2.23 -12.76 -21.48
CA ILE A 102 2.35 -11.61 -22.37
C ILE A 102 1.96 -12.07 -23.78
N PRO A 103 1.01 -11.40 -24.47
CA PRO A 103 0.58 -11.81 -25.79
C PRO A 103 1.77 -11.99 -26.76
N GLY A 104 1.87 -13.19 -27.35
CA GLY A 104 2.95 -13.54 -28.28
C GLY A 104 4.25 -14.04 -27.62
N LEU A 105 4.32 -14.11 -26.29
CA LEU A 105 5.43 -14.68 -25.54
C LEU A 105 4.93 -15.82 -24.63
N LYS A 106 5.82 -16.76 -24.31
CA LYS A 106 5.56 -17.82 -23.30
C LYS A 106 5.96 -17.39 -21.89
N GLU A 107 6.10 -16.09 -21.68
CA GLU A 107 6.52 -15.51 -20.41
C GLU A 107 5.32 -14.85 -19.72
N SER A 108 5.24 -15.02 -18.40
CA SER A 108 4.28 -14.30 -17.59
C SER A 108 4.68 -12.82 -17.49
N ALA A 109 3.71 -11.92 -17.46
CA ALA A 109 3.94 -10.51 -17.21
C ALA A 109 4.48 -10.25 -15.79
N VAL A 110 4.12 -11.11 -14.84
CA VAL A 110 4.62 -11.12 -13.46
C VAL A 110 4.83 -12.56 -12.99
N ASP A 111 6.00 -12.86 -12.43
CA ASP A 111 6.31 -14.23 -11.97
C ASP A 111 6.01 -14.45 -10.49
N ASN A 112 6.20 -13.43 -9.66
CA ASN A 112 6.07 -13.51 -8.21
C ASN A 112 5.42 -12.26 -7.61
N GLN A 113 4.90 -12.40 -6.38
CA GLN A 113 4.22 -11.31 -5.66
C GLN A 113 5.16 -10.10 -5.44
N LYS A 114 6.45 -10.32 -5.20
CA LYS A 114 7.42 -9.24 -4.90
C LYS A 114 7.55 -8.24 -6.05
N GLU A 115 7.42 -8.70 -7.30
CA GLU A 115 7.41 -7.82 -8.47
C GLU A 115 6.20 -6.88 -8.47
N THR A 116 5.00 -7.40 -8.19
CA THR A 116 3.79 -6.56 -8.08
C THR A 116 3.86 -5.62 -6.88
N ASP A 117 4.30 -6.12 -5.72
CA ASP A 117 4.45 -5.31 -4.51
C ASP A 117 5.43 -4.15 -4.74
N SER A 118 6.58 -4.43 -5.36
CA SER A 118 7.57 -3.40 -5.69
C SER A 118 6.99 -2.33 -6.61
N VAL A 119 6.18 -2.72 -7.60
CA VAL A 119 5.53 -1.79 -8.53
C VAL A 119 4.45 -0.95 -7.83
N ILE A 120 3.65 -1.57 -6.94
CA ILE A 120 2.66 -0.86 -6.13
C ILE A 120 3.35 0.20 -5.29
N GLU A 121 4.44 -0.14 -4.60
CA GLU A 121 5.21 0.79 -3.76
C GLU A 121 5.83 1.94 -4.57
N ASP A 122 6.25 1.68 -5.81
CA ASP A 122 6.73 2.76 -6.69
C ASP A 122 5.57 3.69 -7.07
N LEU A 123 4.40 3.15 -7.39
CA LEU A 123 3.20 3.93 -7.70
C LEU A 123 2.69 4.72 -6.49
N GLU A 124 2.82 4.22 -5.27
CA GLU A 124 2.47 4.97 -4.04
C GLU A 124 3.24 6.31 -3.99
N VAL A 125 4.53 6.27 -4.30
CA VAL A 125 5.38 7.47 -4.26
C VAL A 125 5.21 8.34 -5.52
N VAL A 126 5.07 7.73 -6.70
CA VAL A 126 4.86 8.46 -7.96
C VAL A 126 3.54 9.22 -7.93
N LEU A 127 2.50 8.61 -7.39
CA LEU A 127 1.17 9.20 -7.28
C LEU A 127 0.98 10.00 -6.00
N ASP A 128 1.92 9.94 -5.05
CA ASP A 128 1.79 10.55 -3.73
C ASP A 128 0.45 10.15 -3.08
N ALA A 129 0.24 8.85 -2.96
CA ALA A 129 -0.97 8.23 -2.46
C ALA A 129 -0.66 6.88 -1.79
N LEU A 130 -1.27 6.63 -0.62
CA LEU A 130 -1.16 5.33 0.06
C LEU A 130 -1.93 4.25 -0.72
N ARG A 131 -1.47 2.99 -0.69
CA ARG A 131 -2.14 1.84 -1.35
C ARG A 131 -3.63 1.74 -1.02
N GLU A 132 -4.03 2.06 0.21
CA GLU A 132 -5.42 2.03 0.65
C GLU A 132 -6.29 3.03 -0.13
N LYS A 133 -5.71 4.18 -0.50
CA LYS A 133 -6.33 5.20 -1.37
C LYS A 133 -6.28 4.82 -2.85
N LEU A 134 -5.44 3.85 -3.23
CA LEU A 134 -5.44 3.19 -4.55
C LEU A 134 -6.44 2.03 -4.64
N ASN A 135 -7.32 1.86 -3.64
CA ASN A 135 -8.25 0.74 -3.51
C ASN A 135 -7.56 -0.64 -3.41
N LEU A 136 -6.32 -0.66 -2.91
CA LEU A 136 -5.58 -1.87 -2.61
C LEU A 136 -5.53 -2.06 -1.10
N ILE A 137 -5.97 -3.22 -0.63
CA ILE A 137 -5.92 -3.57 0.80
C ILE A 137 -4.89 -4.66 1.06
N PRO A 138 -4.06 -4.52 2.11
CA PRO A 138 -3.27 -5.65 2.60
C PRO A 138 -4.19 -6.71 3.20
N THR A 139 -3.68 -7.94 3.32
CA THR A 139 -4.32 -8.95 4.17
C THR A 139 -4.07 -8.59 5.64
N PRO A 140 -5.11 -8.35 6.45
CA PRO A 140 -4.94 -8.07 7.88
C PRO A 140 -4.28 -9.24 8.60
N ASN A 141 -3.12 -8.99 9.21
CA ASN A 141 -2.36 -9.99 9.97
C ASN A 141 -2.01 -9.52 11.40
N GLY A 142 -2.50 -8.34 11.79
CA GLY A 142 -2.26 -7.77 13.12
C GLY A 142 -3.48 -7.94 14.04
N VAL A 143 -3.22 -8.14 15.32
CA VAL A 143 -4.23 -8.16 16.38
C VAL A 143 -3.92 -7.13 17.46
N LEU A 144 -4.97 -6.62 18.08
CA LEU A 144 -4.93 -5.60 19.11
C LEU A 144 -5.77 -6.05 20.31
N ALA A 145 -5.27 -5.77 21.51
CA ALA A 145 -6.01 -5.91 22.76
C ALA A 145 -5.59 -4.78 23.70
N GLY A 146 -6.54 -4.19 24.43
CA GLY A 146 -6.26 -3.10 25.35
C GLY A 146 -7.47 -2.20 25.61
N ASP A 147 -7.31 -1.26 26.55
CA ASP A 147 -8.33 -0.27 26.90
C ASP A 147 -8.48 0.84 25.85
N ILE A 148 -8.96 0.43 24.68
CA ILE A 148 -9.21 1.28 23.52
C ILE A 148 -10.54 0.93 22.86
N GLN A 149 -11.32 1.95 22.55
CA GLN A 149 -12.55 1.86 21.77
C GLN A 149 -12.42 2.70 20.51
N VAL A 150 -12.78 2.09 19.39
CA VAL A 150 -12.71 2.70 18.07
C VAL A 150 -14.06 2.56 17.37
N GLU A 151 -14.46 3.57 16.62
CA GLU A 151 -15.61 3.50 15.72
C GLU A 151 -15.12 3.24 14.30
N ASP A 152 -15.67 2.19 13.66
CA ASP A 152 -15.62 2.05 12.21
C ASP A 152 -16.71 2.94 11.62
N THR A 153 -16.32 4.04 11.00
CA THR A 153 -17.28 5.01 10.43
C THR A 153 -17.99 4.47 9.19
N THR A 154 -17.47 3.39 8.58
CA THR A 154 -18.06 2.76 7.39
C THR A 154 -19.28 1.93 7.78
N THR A 155 -19.19 1.18 8.87
CA THR A 155 -20.29 0.34 9.36
C THR A 155 -21.10 1.02 10.46
N GLY A 156 -20.51 2.00 11.16
CA GLY A 156 -21.06 2.63 12.36
C GLY A 156 -20.80 1.84 13.65
N ASP A 157 -20.07 0.73 13.57
CA ASP A 157 -19.83 -0.15 14.73
C ASP A 157 -18.75 0.41 15.65
N VAL A 158 -18.96 0.23 16.95
CA VAL A 158 -17.95 0.54 17.97
C VAL A 158 -17.22 -0.74 18.38
N LEU A 159 -15.94 -0.82 18.02
CA LEU A 159 -15.02 -1.88 18.36
C LEU A 159 -14.38 -1.61 19.73
N ASP A 160 -14.72 -2.43 20.73
CA ASP A 160 -14.14 -2.38 22.07
C ASP A 160 -13.03 -3.42 22.23
N TYR A 161 -11.77 -3.00 22.03
CA TYR A 161 -10.61 -3.89 22.07
C TYR A 161 -10.28 -4.42 23.48
N SER A 162 -10.96 -3.95 24.52
CA SER A 162 -10.86 -4.52 25.88
C SER A 162 -11.71 -5.79 26.03
N LYS A 163 -12.59 -6.08 25.07
CA LYS A 163 -13.58 -7.17 25.10
C LYS A 163 -13.44 -8.17 23.96
N MET A 164 -12.25 -8.30 23.39
CA MET A 164 -12.00 -9.17 22.23
C MET A 164 -11.60 -10.61 22.59
N GLY A 165 -11.62 -10.96 23.89
CA GLY A 165 -11.24 -12.29 24.37
C GLY A 165 -9.76 -12.64 24.12
N ALA A 166 -9.46 -13.94 24.09
CA ALA A 166 -8.09 -14.44 23.94
C ALA A 166 -7.50 -14.18 22.54
N ALA A 167 -8.34 -14.19 21.50
CA ALA A 167 -7.92 -13.98 20.12
C ALA A 167 -7.47 -12.53 19.82
N GLY A 168 -7.92 -11.57 20.62
CA GLY A 168 -7.79 -10.15 20.31
C GLY A 168 -8.68 -9.71 19.15
N GLY A 169 -8.72 -8.41 18.92
CA GLY A 169 -9.43 -7.83 17.80
C GLY A 169 -8.49 -7.69 16.62
N ALA A 170 -8.91 -8.13 15.43
CA ALA A 170 -8.14 -7.86 14.21
C ALA A 170 -8.01 -6.34 14.00
N ILE A 171 -6.84 -5.91 13.55
CA ILE A 171 -6.62 -4.54 13.08
C ILE A 171 -7.10 -4.48 11.63
N PRO A 172 -8.09 -3.63 11.29
CA PRO A 172 -8.58 -3.52 9.92
C PRO A 172 -7.48 -3.11 8.93
N ALA A 173 -7.69 -3.40 7.65
CA ALA A 173 -6.75 -3.01 6.59
C ALA A 173 -6.70 -1.49 6.34
N LYS A 174 -7.80 -0.78 6.64
CA LYS A 174 -7.89 0.68 6.54
C LYS A 174 -8.00 1.25 7.95
N VAL A 175 -7.04 2.10 8.33
CA VAL A 175 -6.92 2.67 9.68
C VAL A 175 -6.84 4.20 9.65
N GLU A 176 -7.11 4.80 8.49
CA GLU A 176 -7.09 6.24 8.33
C GLU A 176 -8.19 6.91 9.18
N PRO A 177 -7.98 8.15 9.65
CA PRO A 177 -8.89 8.81 10.60
C PRO A 177 -10.33 8.98 10.11
N ASP A 178 -10.54 8.96 8.78
CA ASP A 178 -11.86 9.02 8.17
C ASP A 178 -12.64 7.69 8.27
N VAL A 179 -11.95 6.57 8.51
CA VAL A 179 -12.52 5.21 8.63
C VAL A 179 -12.46 4.68 10.06
N PHE A 180 -11.31 4.83 10.73
CA PHE A 180 -11.01 4.19 12.01
C PHE A 180 -10.82 5.26 13.09
N LYS A 181 -11.91 5.65 13.77
CA LYS A 181 -11.95 6.82 14.65
C LYS A 181 -11.84 6.45 16.12
N PHE A 182 -10.81 6.96 16.80
CA PHE A 182 -10.66 6.76 18.25
C PHE A 182 -11.80 7.44 19.02
N LYS A 183 -12.55 6.66 19.81
CA LYS A 183 -13.59 7.15 20.72
C LYS A 183 -13.06 7.33 22.13
N ARG A 184 -12.33 6.34 22.62
CA ARG A 184 -11.77 6.32 23.97
C ARG A 184 -10.44 5.59 23.96
N VAL A 185 -9.42 6.25 24.50
CA VAL A 185 -8.09 5.68 24.70
C VAL A 185 -7.72 5.94 26.16
N LYS A 186 -7.56 4.88 26.96
CA LYS A 186 -7.04 5.00 28.35
C LYS A 186 -5.61 4.50 28.50
N ALA A 187 -5.07 3.81 27.50
CA ALA A 187 -3.71 3.33 27.50
C ALA A 187 -2.70 4.50 27.59
N LYS A 188 -1.66 4.33 28.41
CA LYS A 188 -0.58 5.32 28.56
C LYS A 188 0.55 5.13 27.55
N TYR A 189 0.70 3.92 27.05
CA TYR A 189 1.71 3.53 26.06
C TYR A 189 1.18 2.40 25.17
N VAL A 190 1.88 2.14 24.07
CA VAL A 190 1.59 1.03 23.15
C VAL A 190 2.77 0.06 23.20
N LEU A 191 2.48 -1.22 23.45
CA LEU A 191 3.47 -2.29 23.39
C LEU A 191 3.31 -3.07 22.08
N VAL A 192 4.32 -3.01 21.22
CA VAL A 192 4.34 -3.75 19.95
C VAL A 192 5.09 -5.06 20.15
N VAL A 193 4.43 -6.18 19.85
CA VAL A 193 4.98 -7.52 20.03
C VAL A 193 4.98 -8.25 18.69
N GLU A 194 6.17 -8.59 18.18
CA GLU A 194 6.31 -9.23 16.86
C GLU A 194 5.80 -10.68 16.85
N LYS A 195 6.11 -11.46 17.89
CA LYS A 195 5.76 -12.89 17.94
C LYS A 195 4.37 -13.08 18.54
N PHE A 196 3.47 -13.67 17.76
CA PHE A 196 2.08 -13.94 18.19
C PHE A 196 2.01 -14.77 19.48
N ALA A 197 2.89 -15.77 19.67
CA ALA A 197 2.91 -16.57 20.89
C ALA A 197 3.15 -15.73 22.16
N THR A 198 4.09 -14.79 22.10
CA THR A 198 4.37 -13.85 23.20
C THR A 198 3.22 -12.87 23.38
N TRP A 199 2.67 -12.35 22.29
CA TRP A 199 1.50 -11.47 22.32
C TRP A 199 0.30 -12.15 22.99
N ASN A 200 0.03 -13.41 22.64
CA ASN A 200 -1.08 -14.19 23.17
C ASN A 200 -0.94 -14.42 24.67
N LEU A 201 0.26 -14.75 25.14
CA LEU A 201 0.55 -14.92 26.56
C LEU A 201 0.30 -13.62 27.36
N LEU A 202 0.76 -12.47 26.83
CA LEU A 202 0.52 -11.16 27.45
C LEU A 202 -0.98 -10.81 27.49
N ASN A 203 -1.72 -11.15 26.43
CA ASN A 203 -3.16 -10.95 26.39
C ASN A 203 -3.91 -11.86 27.37
N GLU A 204 -3.48 -13.12 27.52
CA GLU A 204 -4.03 -14.07 28.48
C GLU A 204 -3.89 -13.57 29.92
N TYR A 205 -2.71 -13.05 30.28
CA TYR A 205 -2.48 -12.40 31.58
C TYR A 205 -3.14 -11.03 31.71
N ARG A 206 -3.78 -10.51 30.64
CA ARG A 206 -4.38 -9.17 30.59
C ARG A 206 -3.42 -8.06 31.01
N PHE A 207 -2.15 -8.18 30.60
CA PHE A 207 -1.09 -7.21 30.90
C PHE A 207 -1.50 -5.76 30.57
N TRP A 208 -2.35 -5.57 29.56
CA TRP A 208 -2.88 -4.28 29.14
C TRP A 208 -3.87 -3.60 30.12
N LYS A 209 -4.29 -4.27 31.20
CA LYS A 209 -5.15 -3.69 32.25
C LYS A 209 -4.36 -2.99 33.36
N GLU A 210 -3.08 -3.30 33.51
CA GLU A 210 -2.19 -2.73 34.53
C GLU A 210 -1.66 -1.36 34.09
#